data_AF-A0A7Y2BGJ7-F1
#
_entry.id   AF-A0A7Y2BGJ7-F1
#
_cell.length_a   1.000
_cell.length_b   1.000
_cell.length_c   1.000
_cell.angle_alpha   90.00
_cell.angle_beta   90.00
_cell.angle_gamma   90.00
#
_symmetry.space_group_name_H-M   'P 1'
#
loop_
_entity.id
_entity.type
_entity.pdbx_description
1 polymer ?
#
loop_
_entity_poly.entity_id
_entity_poly.type
_entity_poly.pdbx_seq_one_letter_code
_entity_poly.pdbx_strand_id
1 'polypeptide(L)'
;MRLNVLILALGTLATLSGCGSDSASGTTGSGFEELYAQGLSKYVGAFEPANAPEAVEGVKTHEFAVPGDLEAEPRGPLCLRGTEYTVDTREGSSDELVIFLQGGGACWEDFCAAFEETNSLPPSGILNPDLAGNPVAEWDVLYLPYCDGSLFAGDVDRMLPASAVVEGGPPESMGYQRGLQNLTAALDVGLAEFPNPSRILLTGVSGGAFGTIAALPLVRFYYPETEILVFNDSGVGVAKDGNPDFINETLLAGWNASSLVPESCTDCTSNGHATRLIEWQLAEDDNFTMSALSFSQDAVISFTFLMVTPTNFTSWLLAETERTTNLFEDRYKRFIPNGAAHTTLLRELSEGGDGIQIGALDTEVAGVSVLDWFTAMIDGTEAWDDLVDEGLE
;
A
#
# COMPACT_ATOMS: atom_id res chain seq x y z
N MET A 1 1.71 59.35 0.95
CA MET A 1 2.33 58.35 1.85
C MET A 1 1.98 56.98 1.26
N ARG A 2 2.80 56.21 0.56
CA ARG A 2 4.20 56.22 0.07
C ARG A 2 4.13 55.63 -1.36
N LEU A 3 4.51 56.33 -2.42
CA LEU A 3 5.81 56.39 -3.11
C LEU A 3 6.37 55.05 -3.65
N ASN A 4 6.51 55.00 -4.98
CA ASN A 4 7.22 54.03 -5.84
C ASN A 4 8.65 53.71 -5.38
N VAL A 5 9.24 52.60 -5.86
CA VAL A 5 10.46 52.58 -6.71
C VAL A 5 10.87 51.13 -7.09
N LEU A 6 11.15 50.99 -8.38
CA LEU A 6 11.76 49.91 -9.16
C LEU A 6 13.29 49.91 -8.96
N ILE A 7 13.99 48.78 -8.79
CA ILE A 7 15.40 48.63 -9.25
C ILE A 7 15.72 47.16 -9.64
N LEU A 8 16.20 47.04 -10.88
CA LEU A 8 16.90 45.93 -11.52
C LEU A 8 18.39 45.96 -11.11
N ALA A 9 19.05 44.82 -10.88
CA ALA A 9 20.52 44.75 -10.93
C ALA A 9 20.99 43.39 -11.50
N LEU A 10 21.68 43.47 -12.63
CA LEU A 10 22.40 42.39 -13.30
C LEU A 10 23.66 41.97 -12.52
N GLY A 11 23.91 40.66 -12.47
CA GLY A 11 25.11 40.01 -13.01
C GLY A 11 26.43 40.10 -12.23
N THR A 12 26.95 38.92 -11.85
CA THR A 12 28.33 38.52 -12.16
C THR A 12 28.42 36.99 -12.23
N LEU A 13 28.70 36.47 -13.43
CA LEU A 13 29.27 35.14 -13.68
C LEU A 13 30.69 35.12 -13.11
N ALA A 14 31.00 34.15 -12.24
CA ALA A 14 32.36 33.77 -11.92
C ALA A 14 32.55 32.32 -12.37
N THR A 15 33.23 32.16 -13.50
CA THR A 15 33.77 30.88 -13.97
C THR A 15 35.02 30.54 -13.18
N LEU A 16 34.94 29.47 -12.38
CA LEU A 16 36.12 28.79 -11.84
C LEU A 16 36.15 27.37 -12.39
N SER A 17 36.89 27.20 -13.47
CA SER A 17 37.41 25.91 -13.91
C SER A 17 38.51 25.45 -12.97
N GLY A 18 38.26 24.40 -12.20
CA GLY A 18 39.27 23.67 -11.42
C GLY A 18 39.16 22.17 -11.72
N CYS A 19 40.19 21.62 -12.37
CA CYS A 19 40.33 20.19 -12.61
C CYS A 19 40.78 19.45 -11.33
N GLY A 20 40.16 18.30 -11.08
CA GLY A 20 40.87 17.09 -10.64
C GLY A 20 40.85 16.78 -9.14
N SER A 21 39.95 15.88 -8.75
CA SER A 21 40.32 14.58 -8.17
C SER A 21 39.06 13.71 -8.07
N ASP A 22 39.12 12.51 -8.65
CA ASP A 22 38.12 11.47 -8.46
C ASP A 22 37.91 11.21 -6.98
N SER A 23 36.71 11.54 -6.50
CA SER A 23 36.11 10.93 -5.33
C SER A 23 34.71 10.56 -5.77
N ALA A 24 34.48 9.27 -5.96
CA ALA A 24 33.16 8.69 -6.07
C ALA A 24 32.37 9.06 -4.80
N SER A 25 31.66 10.17 -4.86
CA SER A 25 30.51 10.41 -4.00
C SER A 25 29.35 9.70 -4.67
N GLY A 26 29.06 8.49 -4.21
CA GLY A 26 27.78 7.85 -4.52
C GLY A 26 26.69 8.86 -4.15
N THR A 27 25.96 9.31 -5.15
CA THR A 27 24.66 9.94 -4.96
C THR A 27 23.77 8.84 -4.39
N THR A 28 23.54 8.86 -3.08
CA THR A 28 22.44 8.15 -2.42
C THR A 28 21.15 8.78 -2.93
N GLY A 29 20.71 8.34 -4.11
CA GLY A 29 19.33 8.54 -4.55
C GLY A 29 18.45 7.55 -3.81
N SER A 30 17.28 8.00 -3.36
CA SER A 30 16.20 7.09 -2.96
C SER A 30 15.96 6.09 -4.09
N GLY A 31 16.00 4.77 -3.81
CA GLY A 31 16.06 3.74 -4.86
C GLY A 31 15.07 3.95 -6.03
N PHE A 32 13.88 4.48 -5.76
CA PHE A 32 12.82 4.56 -6.76
C PHE A 32 12.84 5.80 -7.69
N GLU A 33 14.00 6.41 -7.94
CA GLU A 33 14.12 7.63 -8.77
C GLU A 33 13.44 7.51 -10.15
N GLU A 34 13.51 6.33 -10.77
CA GLU A 34 12.86 6.09 -12.06
C GLU A 34 11.34 6.29 -12.00
N LEU A 35 10.68 5.75 -10.96
CA LEU A 35 9.25 5.91 -10.78
C LEU A 35 8.87 7.37 -10.53
N TYR A 36 9.72 8.12 -9.80
CA TYR A 36 9.50 9.56 -9.60
C TYR A 36 9.58 10.32 -10.93
N ALA A 37 10.57 10.00 -11.77
CA ALA A 37 10.70 10.58 -13.11
C ALA A 37 9.52 10.21 -14.03
N GLN A 38 8.92 9.03 -13.84
CA GLN A 38 7.70 8.59 -14.52
C GLN A 38 6.41 9.26 -14.00
N GLY A 39 6.53 10.13 -13.00
CA GLY A 39 5.42 10.93 -12.49
C GLY A 39 4.68 10.31 -11.32
N LEU A 40 5.27 9.33 -10.61
CA LEU A 40 4.71 8.79 -9.38
C LEU A 40 4.45 9.89 -8.33
N SER A 41 5.35 10.86 -8.20
CA SER A 41 5.27 11.95 -7.21
C SER A 41 4.55 13.20 -7.72
N LYS A 42 3.82 13.14 -8.83
CA LYS A 42 3.21 14.31 -9.48
C LYS A 42 2.16 15.06 -8.63
N TYR A 43 1.61 14.41 -7.61
CA TYR A 43 0.58 14.98 -6.73
C TYR A 43 1.10 15.38 -5.34
N VAL A 44 2.40 15.24 -5.07
CA VAL A 44 2.97 15.57 -3.75
C VAL A 44 2.70 17.03 -3.41
N GLY A 45 2.11 17.27 -2.24
CA GLY A 45 1.76 18.61 -1.75
C GLY A 45 0.65 19.30 -2.54
N ALA A 46 -0.11 18.56 -3.37
CA ALA A 46 -1.16 19.13 -4.19
C ALA A 46 -2.49 19.31 -3.43
N PHE A 47 -2.67 18.62 -2.31
CA PHE A 47 -3.93 18.53 -1.59
C PHE A 47 -3.76 18.90 -0.12
N GLU A 48 -4.67 19.71 0.41
CA GLU A 48 -4.72 20.08 1.82
C GLU A 48 -6.05 19.62 2.42
N PRO A 49 -6.06 19.12 3.67
CA PRO A 49 -7.30 18.87 4.39
C PRO A 49 -8.15 20.15 4.48
N ALA A 50 -9.46 19.98 4.35
CA ALA A 50 -10.45 21.04 4.47
C ALA A 50 -10.72 21.45 5.93
N ASN A 51 -10.28 20.63 6.88
CA ASN A 51 -10.44 20.83 8.31
C ASN A 51 -9.09 20.94 9.05
N ALA A 52 -9.15 21.34 10.32
CA ALA A 52 -8.04 21.27 11.27
C ALA A 52 -8.52 20.40 12.44
N PRO A 53 -8.38 19.07 12.35
CA PRO A 53 -9.06 18.16 13.25
C PRO A 53 -8.52 18.23 14.69
N GLU A 54 -9.43 18.17 15.66
CA GLU A 54 -9.10 17.86 17.05
C GLU A 54 -9.20 16.34 17.28
N ALA A 55 -8.37 15.81 18.17
CA ALA A 55 -8.39 14.38 18.47
C ALA A 55 -9.66 14.01 19.26
N VAL A 56 -10.41 13.04 18.76
CA VAL A 56 -11.54 12.39 19.44
C VAL A 56 -11.13 10.97 19.77
N GLU A 57 -11.12 10.61 21.05
CA GLU A 57 -10.62 9.30 21.52
C GLU A 57 -9.20 8.98 21.01
N GLY A 58 -8.36 10.02 20.86
CA GLY A 58 -6.98 9.92 20.39
C GLY A 58 -6.81 9.94 18.87
N VAL A 59 -7.90 9.91 18.09
CA VAL A 59 -7.85 9.90 16.62
C VAL A 59 -8.22 11.28 16.06
N LYS A 60 -7.41 11.78 15.12
CA LYS A 60 -7.75 12.94 14.28
C LYS A 60 -8.18 12.45 12.91
N THR A 61 -9.30 12.95 12.41
CA THR A 61 -9.81 12.66 11.06
C THR A 61 -9.64 13.87 10.16
N HIS A 62 -8.74 13.77 9.19
CA HIS A 62 -8.47 14.79 8.18
C HIS A 62 -9.43 14.60 7.01
N GLU A 63 -10.21 15.63 6.70
CA GLU A 63 -11.29 15.58 5.71
C GLU A 63 -10.87 16.28 4.42
N PHE A 64 -11.07 15.66 3.26
CA PHE A 64 -10.82 16.27 1.95
C PHE A 64 -12.15 16.57 1.26
N ALA A 65 -12.51 17.86 1.22
CA ALA A 65 -13.77 18.29 0.65
C ALA A 65 -13.96 17.80 -0.80
N VAL A 66 -15.18 17.36 -1.11
CA VAL A 66 -15.58 17.00 -2.48
C VAL A 66 -15.25 18.15 -3.44
N PRO A 67 -14.43 17.93 -4.49
CA PRO A 67 -14.06 18.97 -5.42
C PRO A 67 -15.29 19.60 -6.10
N GLY A 68 -15.34 20.94 -6.14
CA GLY A 68 -16.43 21.66 -6.80
C GLY A 68 -16.46 21.53 -8.32
N ASP A 69 -15.31 21.21 -8.92
CA ASP A 69 -15.15 20.82 -10.32
C ASP A 69 -14.42 19.48 -10.37
N LEU A 70 -15.14 18.42 -10.74
CA LEU A 70 -14.61 17.05 -10.73
C LEU A 70 -13.62 16.79 -11.88
N GLU A 71 -13.57 17.67 -12.88
CA GLU A 71 -12.68 17.56 -14.04
C GLU A 71 -11.44 18.47 -13.92
N ALA A 72 -11.27 19.18 -12.80
CA ALA A 72 -10.10 20.02 -12.55
C ALA A 72 -8.81 19.19 -12.49
N GLU A 73 -7.65 19.79 -12.79
CA GLU A 73 -6.35 19.11 -12.64
C GLU A 73 -5.46 19.90 -11.66
N PRO A 74 -4.97 19.28 -10.57
CA PRO A 74 -5.26 17.91 -10.14
C PRO A 74 -6.72 17.75 -9.67
N ARG A 75 -7.29 16.54 -9.86
CA ARG A 75 -8.72 16.27 -9.65
C ARG A 75 -9.14 16.25 -8.18
N GLY A 76 -8.22 15.97 -7.28
CA GLY A 76 -8.47 15.93 -5.84
C GLY A 76 -8.85 14.53 -5.34
N PRO A 77 -8.54 14.23 -4.06
CA PRO A 77 -8.96 13.00 -3.40
C PRO A 77 -10.49 12.85 -3.40
N LEU A 78 -10.95 11.63 -3.66
CA LEU A 78 -12.37 11.31 -3.73
C LEU A 78 -12.60 9.81 -3.62
N CYS A 79 -13.71 9.40 -3.00
CA CYS A 79 -14.13 8.01 -3.00
C CYS A 79 -14.87 7.62 -4.28
N LEU A 80 -15.04 6.31 -4.50
CA LEU A 80 -15.48 5.70 -5.75
C LEU A 80 -16.76 6.32 -6.30
N ARG A 81 -17.69 6.71 -5.42
CA ARG A 81 -19.00 7.27 -5.81
C ARG A 81 -19.14 8.77 -5.55
N GLY A 82 -18.02 9.49 -5.43
CA GLY A 82 -18.02 10.95 -5.33
C GLY A 82 -18.27 11.47 -3.91
N THR A 83 -18.15 10.59 -2.91
CA THR A 83 -18.17 10.98 -1.50
C THR A 83 -16.79 11.45 -1.06
N GLU A 84 -16.78 12.22 0.03
CA GLU A 84 -15.57 12.77 0.64
C GLU A 84 -14.57 11.67 1.02
N TYR A 85 -13.28 11.98 0.81
CA TYR A 85 -12.18 11.16 1.29
C TYR A 85 -11.72 11.67 2.65
N THR A 86 -11.42 10.77 3.58
CA THR A 86 -10.79 11.13 4.86
C THR A 86 -9.58 10.26 5.15
N VAL A 87 -8.72 10.75 6.04
CA VAL A 87 -7.50 10.09 6.51
C VAL A 87 -7.48 10.19 8.03
N ASP A 88 -7.17 9.10 8.72
CA ASP A 88 -7.12 9.09 10.18
C ASP A 88 -5.67 9.04 10.66
N THR A 89 -5.35 9.84 11.66
CA THR A 89 -4.06 9.79 12.36
C THR A 89 -4.26 9.60 13.86
N ARG A 90 -3.41 8.79 14.49
CA ARG A 90 -3.35 8.62 15.95
C ARG A 90 -1.92 8.76 16.43
N GLU A 91 -1.69 9.64 17.39
CA GLU A 91 -0.38 9.84 18.01
C GLU A 91 -0.12 8.71 19.03
N GLY A 92 1.05 8.10 18.93
CA GLY A 92 1.57 7.08 19.84
C GLY A 92 2.42 7.68 20.96
N SER A 93 3.23 6.85 21.61
CA SER A 93 4.24 7.28 22.58
C SER A 93 5.68 7.00 22.15
N SER A 94 5.91 6.30 21.03
CA SER A 94 7.20 6.15 20.37
C SER A 94 7.39 7.18 19.24
N ASP A 95 8.54 7.14 18.55
CA ASP A 95 8.81 7.91 17.33
C ASP A 95 8.75 7.02 16.07
N GLU A 96 8.08 5.88 16.14
CA GLU A 96 7.92 4.92 15.05
C GLU A 96 6.53 5.07 14.43
N LEU A 97 6.39 4.80 13.13
CA LEU A 97 5.16 5.07 12.38
C LEU A 97 4.60 3.81 11.71
N VAL A 98 3.33 3.51 11.96
CA VAL A 98 2.54 2.58 11.17
C VAL A 98 1.82 3.36 10.06
N ILE A 99 2.09 3.01 8.81
CA ILE A 99 1.31 3.42 7.65
C ILE A 99 0.43 2.23 7.27
N PHE A 100 -0.86 2.29 7.58
CA PHE A 100 -1.80 1.18 7.38
C PHE A 100 -2.74 1.45 6.21
N LEU A 101 -2.70 0.62 5.17
CA LEU A 101 -3.58 0.69 4.01
C LEU A 101 -4.76 -0.25 4.21
N GLN A 102 -5.97 0.30 4.29
CA GLN A 102 -7.19 -0.47 4.43
C GLN A 102 -7.40 -1.41 3.23
N GLY A 103 -7.94 -2.61 3.49
CA GLY A 103 -8.50 -3.47 2.46
C GLY A 103 -9.89 -3.02 1.99
N GLY A 104 -10.53 -3.85 1.17
CA GLY A 104 -11.91 -3.58 0.74
C GLY A 104 -12.15 -3.78 -0.75
N GLY A 105 -11.46 -4.74 -1.38
CA GLY A 105 -11.76 -5.23 -2.73
C GLY A 105 -11.24 -4.37 -3.89
N ALA A 106 -11.88 -4.46 -5.06
CA ALA A 106 -11.45 -3.79 -6.29
C ALA A 106 -12.57 -3.68 -7.33
N CYS A 107 -12.41 -2.76 -8.28
CA CYS A 107 -13.33 -2.53 -9.38
C CYS A 107 -12.58 -2.30 -10.71
N TRP A 108 -13.08 -2.91 -11.77
CA TRP A 108 -12.69 -2.68 -13.16
C TRP A 108 -13.91 -2.80 -14.09
N GLU A 109 -13.69 -2.70 -15.41
CA GLU A 109 -14.74 -2.44 -16.40
C GLU A 109 -15.99 -3.35 -16.29
N ASP A 110 -15.81 -4.64 -16.03
CA ASP A 110 -16.87 -5.64 -16.01
C ASP A 110 -17.15 -6.26 -14.63
N PHE A 111 -16.45 -5.80 -13.58
CA PHE A 111 -16.58 -6.33 -12.23
C PHE A 111 -16.30 -5.25 -11.18
N CYS A 112 -17.14 -5.15 -10.17
CA CYS A 112 -16.90 -4.26 -9.04
C CYS A 112 -17.37 -4.91 -7.74
N ALA A 113 -16.45 -5.07 -6.80
CA ALA A 113 -16.72 -5.48 -5.43
C ALA A 113 -15.72 -4.74 -4.54
N ALA A 114 -16.04 -3.48 -4.24
CA ALA A 114 -15.20 -2.64 -3.40
C ALA A 114 -16.00 -1.75 -2.44
N PHE A 115 -15.36 -1.32 -1.36
CA PHE A 115 -15.86 -0.23 -0.55
C PHE A 115 -15.96 1.05 -1.38
N GLU A 116 -17.06 1.78 -1.18
CA GLU A 116 -17.38 3.00 -1.94
C GLU A 116 -17.23 4.28 -1.11
N GLU A 117 -17.01 4.13 0.20
CA GLU A 117 -16.91 5.20 1.19
C GLU A 117 -15.74 4.92 2.15
N THR A 118 -15.21 5.98 2.75
CA THR A 118 -14.19 5.87 3.79
C THR A 118 -14.75 5.20 5.05
N ASN A 119 -13.95 4.33 5.65
CA ASN A 119 -14.19 3.79 6.98
C ASN A 119 -13.14 4.35 7.95
N SER A 120 -13.54 4.66 9.17
CA SER A 120 -12.62 5.13 10.21
C SER A 120 -11.63 4.05 10.67
N LEU A 121 -10.52 4.48 11.25
CA LEU A 121 -9.51 3.66 11.91
C LEU A 121 -10.20 2.70 12.91
N PRO A 122 -10.13 1.37 12.69
CA PRO A 122 -10.78 0.43 13.59
C PRO A 122 -9.92 0.18 14.85
N PRO A 123 -10.52 0.13 16.05
CA PRO A 123 -9.82 -0.27 17.26
C PRO A 123 -9.70 -1.80 17.34
N SER A 124 -9.06 -2.43 16.35
CA SER A 124 -8.98 -3.90 16.25
C SER A 124 -7.62 -4.40 15.78
N GLY A 125 -7.27 -5.63 16.18
CA GLY A 125 -6.02 -6.28 15.80
C GLY A 125 -4.80 -5.42 16.15
N ILE A 126 -3.83 -5.33 15.24
CA ILE A 126 -2.62 -4.53 15.46
C ILE A 126 -2.88 -3.01 15.55
N LEU A 127 -4.07 -2.55 15.15
CA LEU A 127 -4.48 -1.14 15.30
C LEU A 127 -5.14 -0.87 16.67
N ASN A 128 -5.42 -1.90 17.47
CA ASN A 128 -5.84 -1.74 18.86
C ASN A 128 -4.62 -1.58 19.78
N PRO A 129 -4.37 -0.40 20.38
CA PRO A 129 -3.24 -0.21 21.28
C PRO A 129 -3.40 -0.99 22.59
N ASP A 130 -4.63 -1.35 22.97
CA ASP A 130 -4.91 -2.13 24.17
C ASP A 130 -4.75 -3.65 23.96
N LEU A 131 -4.44 -4.10 22.73
CA LEU A 131 -4.20 -5.51 22.44
C LEU A 131 -2.94 -5.98 23.16
N ALA A 132 -3.11 -6.97 24.04
CA ALA A 132 -2.00 -7.57 24.77
C ALA A 132 -0.97 -8.19 23.80
N GLY A 133 0.29 -7.78 23.91
CA GLY A 133 1.38 -8.29 23.07
C GLY A 133 1.47 -7.66 21.69
N ASN A 134 0.71 -6.59 21.40
CA ASN A 134 0.85 -5.84 20.15
C ASN A 134 2.21 -5.12 20.10
N PRO A 135 3.13 -5.50 19.18
CA PRO A 135 4.48 -4.93 19.15
C PRO A 135 4.52 -3.48 18.65
N VAL A 136 3.42 -2.98 18.05
CA VAL A 136 3.29 -1.61 17.54
C VAL A 136 2.26 -0.78 18.32
N ALA A 137 1.89 -1.21 19.53
CA ALA A 137 0.87 -0.55 20.35
C ALA A 137 1.16 0.95 20.62
N GLU A 138 2.43 1.30 20.75
CA GLU A 138 2.90 2.64 21.09
C GLU A 138 3.29 3.48 19.86
N TRP A 139 3.18 2.93 18.65
CA TRP A 139 3.59 3.62 17.42
C TRP A 139 2.56 4.67 17.01
N ASP A 140 3.03 5.73 16.35
CA ASP A 140 2.15 6.62 15.59
C ASP A 140 1.42 5.82 14.51
N VAL A 141 0.20 6.22 14.17
CA VAL A 141 -0.59 5.57 13.12
C VAL A 141 -1.05 6.61 12.11
N LEU A 142 -0.69 6.40 10.86
CA LEU A 142 -1.33 6.94 9.68
C LEU A 142 -2.19 5.85 9.04
N TYR A 143 -3.50 5.97 9.16
CA TYR A 143 -4.44 5.03 8.57
C TYR A 143 -5.03 5.63 7.30
N LEU A 144 -4.91 4.87 6.20
CA LEU A 144 -5.39 5.22 4.87
C LEU A 144 -6.64 4.40 4.57
N PRO A 145 -7.85 4.99 4.66
CA PRO A 145 -9.06 4.35 4.20
C PRO A 145 -8.99 4.04 2.71
N TYR A 146 -9.59 2.92 2.32
CA TYR A 146 -9.69 2.49 0.95
C TYR A 146 -11.14 2.58 0.50
N CYS A 147 -11.39 3.41 -0.51
CA CYS A 147 -12.74 3.67 -0.98
C CYS A 147 -12.83 3.95 -2.48
N ASP A 148 -11.75 3.79 -3.24
CA ASP A 148 -11.71 4.19 -4.66
C ASP A 148 -11.71 2.98 -5.64
N GLY A 149 -11.57 1.76 -5.12
CA GLY A 149 -11.69 0.54 -5.91
C GLY A 149 -10.53 0.23 -6.85
N SER A 150 -9.38 0.91 -6.75
CA SER A 150 -8.22 0.70 -7.63
C SER A 150 -6.92 0.31 -6.93
N LEU A 151 -7.01 -0.26 -5.72
CA LEU A 151 -5.85 -0.71 -4.94
C LEU A 151 -4.82 0.41 -4.69
N PHE A 152 -5.29 1.64 -4.43
CA PHE A 152 -4.47 2.84 -4.24
C PHE A 152 -3.63 3.26 -5.47
N ALA A 153 -3.82 2.63 -6.63
CA ALA A 153 -2.98 2.83 -7.82
C ALA A 153 -3.63 3.71 -8.89
N GLY A 154 -4.97 3.79 -8.90
CA GLY A 154 -5.70 4.37 -10.01
C GLY A 154 -5.62 5.87 -10.10
N ASP A 155 -5.71 6.32 -11.35
CA ASP A 155 -5.78 7.72 -11.71
C ASP A 155 -6.68 7.89 -12.94
N VAL A 156 -7.93 7.43 -12.81
CA VAL A 156 -8.94 7.47 -13.88
C VAL A 156 -10.36 7.63 -13.30
N ASP A 157 -11.20 8.42 -13.98
CA ASP A 157 -12.64 8.41 -13.72
C ASP A 157 -13.33 7.72 -14.91
N ARG A 158 -14.15 6.71 -14.63
CA ARG A 158 -14.83 5.92 -15.68
C ARG A 158 -16.15 5.35 -15.19
N MET A 159 -17.02 4.98 -16.13
CA MET A 159 -18.21 4.21 -15.78
C MET A 159 -17.81 2.84 -15.22
N LEU A 160 -18.38 2.47 -14.08
CA LEU A 160 -18.18 1.18 -13.43
C LEU A 160 -19.52 0.56 -13.05
N PRO A 161 -19.62 -0.79 -13.04
CA PRO A 161 -20.79 -1.47 -12.51
C PRO A 161 -21.00 -1.13 -11.04
N ALA A 162 -22.23 -1.33 -10.55
CA ALA A 162 -22.54 -1.25 -9.13
C ALA A 162 -21.64 -2.21 -8.34
N SER A 163 -21.16 -1.77 -7.18
CA SER A 163 -20.37 -2.61 -6.31
C SER A 163 -21.22 -3.75 -5.74
N ALA A 164 -20.75 -4.98 -5.85
CA ALA A 164 -21.42 -6.16 -5.32
C ALA A 164 -21.48 -6.18 -3.78
N VAL A 165 -20.76 -5.30 -3.10
CA VAL A 165 -20.78 -5.15 -1.63
C VAL A 165 -21.69 -4.03 -1.12
N VAL A 166 -22.31 -3.25 -2.02
CA VAL A 166 -23.26 -2.18 -1.68
C VAL A 166 -24.64 -2.52 -2.23
N GLU A 167 -25.68 -2.44 -1.39
CA GLU A 167 -27.06 -2.69 -1.81
C GLU A 167 -27.74 -1.42 -2.32
N GLY A 168 -28.38 -1.54 -3.48
CA GLY A 168 -29.17 -0.46 -4.07
C GLY A 168 -28.31 0.56 -4.83
N GLY A 169 -28.80 1.00 -5.98
CA GLY A 169 -28.08 1.90 -6.87
C GLY A 169 -28.40 1.61 -8.34
N PRO A 170 -27.98 2.49 -9.26
CA PRO A 170 -28.02 2.19 -10.68
C PRO A 170 -27.04 1.04 -11.00
N PRO A 171 -27.31 0.22 -12.03
CA PRO A 171 -26.44 -0.90 -12.41
C PRO A 171 -25.02 -0.46 -12.81
N GLU A 172 -24.88 0.78 -13.28
CA GLU A 172 -23.60 1.44 -13.55
C GLU A 172 -23.67 2.90 -13.10
N SER A 173 -22.56 3.45 -12.64
CA SER A 173 -22.41 4.88 -12.37
C SER A 173 -20.96 5.31 -12.55
N MET A 174 -20.71 6.62 -12.56
CA MET A 174 -19.34 7.14 -12.58
C MET A 174 -18.57 6.60 -11.37
N GLY A 175 -17.41 6.04 -11.62
CA GLY A 175 -16.45 5.57 -10.64
C GLY A 175 -15.22 6.47 -10.67
N TYR A 176 -14.94 7.12 -9.54
CA TYR A 176 -13.77 7.98 -9.36
C TYR A 176 -12.63 7.14 -8.78
N GLN A 177 -11.83 6.52 -9.65
CA GLN A 177 -10.71 5.67 -9.26
C GLN A 177 -9.46 6.52 -9.14
N ARG A 178 -9.35 7.24 -8.02
CA ARG A 178 -8.32 8.26 -7.75
C ARG A 178 -7.31 7.80 -6.68
N GLY A 179 -7.09 6.50 -6.58
CA GLY A 179 -6.20 5.86 -5.62
C GLY A 179 -4.85 6.55 -5.44
N LEU A 180 -4.18 6.95 -6.54
CA LEU A 180 -2.89 7.63 -6.45
C LEU A 180 -2.99 9.01 -5.78
N GLN A 181 -4.08 9.75 -6.05
CA GLN A 181 -4.32 11.06 -5.43
C GLN A 181 -4.71 10.91 -3.95
N ASN A 182 -5.55 9.92 -3.62
CA ASN A 182 -5.92 9.60 -2.25
C ASN A 182 -4.69 9.18 -1.42
N LEU A 183 -3.87 8.29 -1.96
CA LEU A 183 -2.62 7.83 -1.36
C LEU A 183 -1.65 9.00 -1.12
N THR A 184 -1.44 9.84 -2.13
CA THR A 184 -0.53 10.99 -2.01
C THR A 184 -1.02 12.00 -0.96
N ALA A 185 -2.32 12.32 -0.97
CA ALA A 185 -2.91 13.22 0.02
C ALA A 185 -2.78 12.70 1.46
N ALA A 186 -2.92 11.39 1.65
CA ALA A 186 -2.74 10.78 2.96
C ALA A 186 -1.28 10.78 3.42
N LEU A 187 -0.32 10.57 2.50
CA LEU A 187 1.11 10.67 2.83
C LEU A 187 1.54 12.13 3.10
N ASP A 188 0.93 13.12 2.46
CA ASP A 188 1.12 14.53 2.81
C ASP A 188 0.66 14.83 4.25
N VAL A 189 -0.51 14.29 4.65
CA VAL A 189 -0.98 14.34 6.05
C VAL A 189 0.00 13.63 6.98
N GLY A 190 0.46 12.45 6.59
CA GLY A 190 1.46 11.66 7.33
C GLY A 190 2.74 12.43 7.60
N LEU A 191 3.32 13.07 6.58
CA LEU A 191 4.52 13.89 6.71
C LEU A 191 4.28 15.10 7.63
N ALA A 192 3.10 15.72 7.54
CA ALA A 192 2.77 16.89 8.36
C ALA A 192 2.63 16.54 9.85
N GLU A 193 2.01 15.41 10.18
CA GLU A 193 1.82 14.95 11.56
C GLU A 193 3.07 14.25 12.12
N PHE A 194 3.73 13.42 11.30
CA PHE A 194 4.85 12.55 11.68
C PHE A 194 6.05 12.77 10.75
N PRO A 195 6.79 13.90 10.90
CA PRO A 195 7.80 14.30 9.92
C PRO A 195 9.13 13.54 10.00
N ASN A 196 9.45 12.91 11.14
CA ASN A 196 10.74 12.28 11.35
C ASN A 196 10.62 10.94 12.10
N PRO A 197 9.87 9.96 11.58
CA PRO A 197 9.80 8.65 12.21
C PRO A 197 11.18 7.97 12.20
N SER A 198 11.54 7.34 13.32
CA SER A 198 12.77 6.56 13.45
C SER A 198 12.74 5.26 12.65
N ARG A 199 11.52 4.73 12.43
CA ARG A 199 11.24 3.51 11.68
C ARG A 199 9.79 3.53 11.15
N ILE A 200 9.54 2.87 10.03
CA ILE A 200 8.20 2.78 9.42
C ILE A 200 7.79 1.33 9.25
N LEU A 201 6.56 1.01 9.65
CA LEU A 201 5.83 -0.18 9.23
C LEU A 201 4.84 0.24 8.14
N LEU A 202 5.12 -0.11 6.89
CA LEU A 202 4.17 -0.01 5.80
C LEU A 202 3.39 -1.32 5.72
N THR A 203 2.11 -1.30 6.07
CA THR A 203 1.31 -2.51 6.11
C THR A 203 -0.08 -2.29 5.51
N GLY A 204 -0.73 -3.38 5.14
CA GLY A 204 -2.09 -3.34 4.67
C GLY A 204 -2.65 -4.74 4.57
N VAL A 205 -3.97 -4.82 4.42
CA VAL A 205 -4.70 -6.08 4.28
C VAL A 205 -5.44 -6.11 2.95
N SER A 206 -5.54 -7.29 2.31
CA SER A 206 -6.35 -7.47 1.10
C SER A 206 -5.96 -6.47 0.00
N GLY A 207 -6.90 -5.65 -0.50
CA GLY A 207 -6.61 -4.61 -1.46
C GLY A 207 -5.57 -3.57 -1.00
N GLY A 208 -5.51 -3.27 0.30
CA GLY A 208 -4.48 -2.42 0.89
C GLY A 208 -3.11 -3.09 0.94
N ALA A 209 -3.07 -4.42 1.08
CA ALA A 209 -1.83 -5.18 0.96
C ALA A 209 -1.26 -5.07 -0.47
N PHE A 210 -2.09 -5.23 -1.52
CA PHE A 210 -1.65 -4.92 -2.89
C PHE A 210 -1.22 -3.45 -3.03
N GLY A 211 -1.93 -2.53 -2.37
CA GLY A 211 -1.59 -1.11 -2.31
C GLY A 211 -0.20 -0.83 -1.74
N THR A 212 0.33 -1.67 -0.84
CA THR A 212 1.70 -1.51 -0.31
C THR A 212 2.76 -1.57 -1.41
N ILE A 213 2.52 -2.33 -2.48
CA ILE A 213 3.43 -2.43 -3.64
C ILE A 213 3.52 -1.08 -4.35
N ALA A 214 2.37 -0.40 -4.56
CA ALA A 214 2.34 0.92 -5.18
C ALA A 214 2.81 2.04 -4.21
N ALA A 215 2.53 1.88 -2.92
CA ALA A 215 2.82 2.88 -1.90
C ALA A 215 4.30 2.92 -1.49
N LEU A 216 5.01 1.78 -1.47
CA LEU A 216 6.39 1.70 -0.99
C LEU A 216 7.31 2.76 -1.65
N PRO A 217 7.33 2.91 -2.99
CA PRO A 217 8.11 3.96 -3.63
C PRO A 217 7.75 5.38 -3.18
N LEU A 218 6.47 5.68 -2.94
CA LEU A 218 6.05 6.97 -2.41
C LEU A 218 6.46 7.14 -0.94
N VAL A 219 6.29 6.12 -0.09
CA VAL A 219 6.75 6.20 1.31
C VAL A 219 8.25 6.49 1.37
N ARG A 220 9.06 5.82 0.53
CA ARG A 220 10.49 6.12 0.40
C ARG A 220 10.76 7.55 -0.09
N PHE A 221 9.89 8.13 -0.93
CA PHE A 221 10.03 9.53 -1.35
C PHE A 221 9.86 10.50 -0.17
N TYR A 222 8.84 10.27 0.67
CA TYR A 222 8.58 11.10 1.86
C TYR A 222 9.61 10.89 2.97
N TYR A 223 10.12 9.65 3.11
CA TYR A 223 11.03 9.22 4.16
C TYR A 223 12.29 8.55 3.57
N PRO A 224 13.19 9.33 2.93
CA PRO A 224 14.28 8.79 2.11
C PRO A 224 15.25 7.88 2.87
N GLU A 225 15.52 8.17 4.13
CA GLU A 225 16.56 7.48 4.92
C GLU A 225 15.98 6.53 5.99
N THR A 226 14.67 6.51 6.19
CA THR A 226 14.03 5.73 7.27
C THR A 226 13.92 4.26 6.87
N GLU A 227 14.29 3.34 7.75
CA GLU A 227 14.06 1.89 7.52
C GLU A 227 12.56 1.62 7.37
N ILE A 228 12.19 0.83 6.36
CA ILE A 228 10.80 0.43 6.12
C ILE A 228 10.66 -1.07 6.32
N LEU A 229 9.73 -1.47 7.18
CA LEU A 229 9.22 -2.83 7.28
C LEU A 229 7.92 -2.92 6.49
N VAL A 230 7.86 -3.77 5.47
CA VAL A 230 6.62 -4.03 4.73
C VAL A 230 5.96 -5.29 5.29
N PHE A 231 4.78 -5.19 5.87
CA PHE A 231 3.99 -6.36 6.25
C PHE A 231 2.74 -6.47 5.38
N ASN A 232 2.80 -7.37 4.40
CA ASN A 232 1.77 -7.55 3.38
C ASN A 232 0.87 -8.73 3.74
N ASP A 233 -0.40 -8.47 4.04
CA ASP A 233 -1.38 -9.48 4.47
C ASP A 233 -2.45 -9.72 3.38
N SER A 234 -2.34 -10.84 2.67
CA SER A 234 -3.20 -11.27 1.55
C SER A 234 -3.13 -10.37 0.30
N GLY A 235 -1.97 -9.78 -0.02
CA GLY A 235 -1.77 -8.96 -1.23
C GLY A 235 -0.39 -9.11 -1.89
N VAL A 236 0.15 -10.33 -1.89
CA VAL A 236 1.56 -10.65 -2.18
C VAL A 236 1.96 -10.58 -3.67
N GLY A 237 1.18 -9.89 -4.50
CA GLY A 237 1.48 -9.71 -5.93
C GLY A 237 1.13 -10.91 -6.83
N VAL A 238 0.52 -11.97 -6.31
CA VAL A 238 0.10 -13.12 -7.10
C VAL A 238 -1.26 -12.87 -7.76
N ALA A 239 -1.37 -13.22 -9.03
CA ALA A 239 -2.54 -13.01 -9.88
C ALA A 239 -2.79 -14.19 -10.83
N LYS A 240 -2.84 -13.99 -12.16
CA LYS A 240 -3.21 -15.04 -13.13
C LYS A 240 -2.00 -15.53 -13.93
N ASP A 241 -1.44 -16.66 -13.51
CA ASP A 241 -0.26 -17.24 -14.17
C ASP A 241 -0.47 -17.43 -15.67
N GLY A 242 0.52 -17.03 -16.45
CA GLY A 242 0.49 -17.11 -17.92
C GLY A 242 -0.54 -16.19 -18.59
N ASN A 243 -1.20 -15.30 -17.85
CA ASN A 243 -2.16 -14.32 -18.37
C ASN A 243 -1.79 -12.89 -17.92
N PRO A 244 -0.79 -12.27 -18.56
CA PRO A 244 -0.36 -10.91 -18.25
C PRO A 244 -1.42 -9.85 -18.54
N ASP A 245 -2.39 -10.12 -19.44
CA ASP A 245 -3.42 -9.15 -19.82
C ASP A 245 -4.30 -8.75 -18.63
N PHE A 246 -4.50 -9.64 -17.65
CA PHE A 246 -5.21 -9.27 -16.44
C PHE A 246 -4.50 -8.13 -15.70
N ILE A 247 -3.18 -8.21 -15.50
CA ILE A 247 -2.45 -7.12 -14.85
C ILE A 247 -2.31 -5.92 -15.80
N ASN A 248 -1.83 -6.15 -17.02
CA ASN A 248 -1.44 -5.08 -17.93
C ASN A 248 -2.62 -4.28 -18.46
N GLU A 249 -3.68 -4.97 -18.90
CA GLU A 249 -4.82 -4.32 -19.55
C GLU A 249 -5.93 -4.02 -18.53
N THR A 250 -6.33 -5.01 -17.72
CA THR A 250 -7.46 -4.83 -16.78
C THR A 250 -7.10 -3.89 -15.62
N LEU A 251 -5.93 -4.07 -15.01
CA LEU A 251 -5.51 -3.28 -13.84
C LEU A 251 -4.71 -2.05 -14.27
N LEU A 252 -3.51 -2.22 -14.82
CA LEU A 252 -2.58 -1.12 -15.07
C LEU A 252 -3.09 -0.14 -16.12
N ALA A 253 -3.46 -0.59 -17.33
CA ALA A 253 -4.02 0.30 -18.34
C ALA A 253 -5.43 0.78 -17.94
N GLY A 254 -6.27 -0.14 -17.45
CA GLY A 254 -7.63 0.16 -17.01
C GLY A 254 -7.73 1.19 -15.89
N TRP A 255 -6.76 1.25 -14.97
CA TRP A 255 -6.68 2.24 -13.91
C TRP A 255 -5.80 3.45 -14.24
N ASN A 256 -5.23 3.52 -15.46
CA ASN A 256 -4.23 4.53 -15.82
C ASN A 256 -3.02 4.55 -14.86
N ALA A 257 -2.58 3.35 -14.46
CA ALA A 257 -1.54 3.09 -13.47
C ALA A 257 -0.26 2.49 -14.09
N SER A 258 -0.13 2.47 -15.42
CA SER A 258 1.05 1.88 -16.09
C SER A 258 2.37 2.57 -15.72
N SER A 259 2.34 3.85 -15.33
CA SER A 259 3.52 4.59 -14.86
C SER A 259 4.06 4.10 -13.51
N LEU A 260 3.31 3.24 -12.80
CA LEU A 260 3.75 2.61 -11.55
C LEU A 260 4.66 1.39 -11.77
N VAL A 261 4.79 0.93 -13.02
CA VAL A 261 5.78 -0.08 -13.40
C VAL A 261 6.99 0.64 -13.99
N PRO A 262 8.21 0.40 -13.50
CA PRO A 262 9.40 1.06 -14.04
C PRO A 262 9.68 0.57 -15.47
N GLU A 263 10.00 1.49 -16.38
CA GLU A 263 10.38 1.21 -17.76
C GLU A 263 11.56 0.23 -17.87
N SER A 264 12.47 0.25 -16.89
CA SER A 264 13.60 -0.68 -16.79
C SER A 264 13.18 -2.12 -16.50
N CYS A 265 12.01 -2.32 -15.86
CA CYS A 265 11.50 -3.64 -15.53
C CYS A 265 10.55 -4.17 -16.60
N THR A 266 11.10 -4.48 -17.76
CA THR A 266 10.34 -4.92 -18.94
C THR A 266 9.58 -6.24 -18.77
N ASP A 267 9.87 -7.01 -17.72
CA ASP A 267 9.25 -8.30 -17.45
C ASP A 267 8.48 -8.36 -16.11
N CYS A 268 8.35 -7.22 -15.40
CA CYS A 268 7.73 -7.09 -14.08
C CYS A 268 6.33 -7.71 -13.94
N THR A 269 5.58 -7.75 -15.05
CA THR A 269 4.21 -8.27 -15.10
C THR A 269 4.03 -9.37 -16.14
N SER A 270 5.10 -9.75 -16.84
CA SER A 270 5.05 -10.60 -18.03
C SER A 270 4.60 -12.04 -17.76
N ASN A 271 4.76 -12.53 -16.53
CA ASN A 271 4.28 -13.83 -16.08
C ASN A 271 2.81 -13.82 -15.61
N GLY A 272 2.15 -12.66 -15.62
CA GLY A 272 0.79 -12.53 -15.08
C GLY A 272 0.73 -12.34 -13.56
N HIS A 273 1.86 -11.97 -12.95
CA HIS A 273 2.01 -11.64 -11.53
C HIS A 273 2.72 -10.30 -11.37
N ALA A 274 2.59 -9.66 -10.20
CA ALA A 274 3.34 -8.45 -9.82
C ALA A 274 4.52 -8.77 -8.89
N THR A 275 4.80 -10.05 -8.64
CA THR A 275 5.92 -10.53 -7.82
C THR A 275 7.29 -10.10 -8.36
N ARG A 276 7.46 -10.00 -9.68
CA ARG A 276 8.70 -9.46 -10.26
C ARG A 276 8.85 -7.95 -10.07
N LEU A 277 7.75 -7.20 -9.87
CA LEU A 277 7.82 -5.81 -9.42
C LEU A 277 8.32 -5.74 -7.98
N ILE A 278 7.90 -6.65 -7.10
CA ILE A 278 8.45 -6.77 -5.75
C ILE A 278 9.95 -7.14 -5.79
N GLU A 279 10.36 -8.08 -6.66
CA GLU A 279 11.78 -8.41 -6.87
C GLU A 279 12.59 -7.20 -7.32
N TRP A 280 12.06 -6.39 -8.26
CA TRP A 280 12.69 -5.14 -8.67
C TRP A 280 12.78 -4.15 -7.52
N GLN A 281 11.72 -4.01 -6.71
CA GLN A 281 11.74 -3.12 -5.55
C GLN A 281 12.81 -3.51 -4.55
N LEU A 282 12.90 -4.80 -4.20
CA LEU A 282 13.92 -5.34 -3.31
C LEU A 282 15.32 -5.12 -3.88
N ALA A 283 15.51 -5.19 -5.19
CA ALA A 283 16.81 -4.93 -5.82
C ALA A 283 17.23 -3.45 -5.76
N GLU A 284 16.25 -2.54 -5.81
CA GLU A 284 16.47 -1.10 -5.93
C GLU A 284 16.61 -0.38 -4.57
N ASP A 285 15.95 -0.90 -3.52
CA ASP A 285 16.04 -0.37 -2.15
C ASP A 285 16.48 -1.49 -1.19
N ASP A 286 17.68 -1.33 -0.63
CA ASP A 286 18.27 -2.23 0.36
C ASP A 286 17.89 -1.90 1.81
N ASN A 287 17.19 -0.79 2.04
CA ASN A 287 16.75 -0.31 3.36
C ASN A 287 15.27 -0.62 3.64
N PHE A 288 14.79 -1.75 3.12
CA PHE A 288 13.50 -2.33 3.52
C PHE A 288 13.52 -3.86 3.52
N THR A 289 12.63 -4.43 4.34
CA THR A 289 12.29 -5.86 4.35
C THR A 289 10.80 -6.07 4.11
N MET A 290 10.41 -7.26 3.67
CA MET A 290 9.03 -7.58 3.34
C MET A 290 8.59 -8.95 3.88
N SER A 291 7.51 -8.93 4.66
CA SER A 291 6.74 -10.09 5.07
C SER A 291 5.60 -10.31 4.09
N ALA A 292 5.50 -11.52 3.54
CA ALA A 292 4.45 -11.93 2.63
C ALA A 292 3.56 -12.97 3.31
N LEU A 293 2.44 -12.51 3.88
CA LEU A 293 1.44 -13.37 4.49
C LEU A 293 0.30 -13.63 3.51
N SER A 294 -0.04 -14.90 3.29
CA SER A 294 -1.23 -15.28 2.53
C SER A 294 -1.64 -16.71 2.86
N PHE A 295 -2.93 -16.93 3.03
CA PHE A 295 -3.46 -18.30 3.08
C PHE A 295 -3.29 -18.99 1.74
N SER A 296 -2.97 -20.28 1.76
CA SER A 296 -2.66 -21.07 0.56
C SER A 296 -3.80 -21.11 -0.46
N GLN A 297 -5.05 -21.07 0.00
CA GLN A 297 -6.25 -21.18 -0.80
C GLN A 297 -7.14 -19.94 -0.69
N ASP A 298 -6.59 -18.78 -0.27
CA ASP A 298 -7.32 -17.53 0.01
C ASP A 298 -8.53 -17.37 -0.93
N ALA A 299 -9.73 -17.60 -0.38
CA ALA A 299 -10.93 -17.74 -1.21
C ALA A 299 -11.39 -16.40 -1.79
N VAL A 300 -11.04 -15.29 -1.13
CA VAL A 300 -11.38 -13.96 -1.63
C VAL A 300 -10.53 -13.65 -2.84
N ILE A 301 -9.21 -13.84 -2.76
CA ILE A 301 -8.33 -13.57 -3.89
C ILE A 301 -8.57 -14.59 -5.01
N SER A 302 -8.55 -15.88 -4.71
CA SER A 302 -8.65 -16.94 -5.73
C SER A 302 -10.01 -16.99 -6.43
N PHE A 303 -11.12 -17.12 -5.69
CA PHE A 303 -12.45 -17.29 -6.30
C PHE A 303 -13.09 -15.97 -6.74
N THR A 304 -13.01 -14.93 -5.91
CA THR A 304 -13.77 -13.68 -6.18
C THR A 304 -13.08 -12.81 -7.21
N PHE A 305 -11.80 -12.47 -6.99
CA PHE A 305 -11.11 -11.49 -7.84
C PHE A 305 -10.37 -12.14 -9.02
N LEU A 306 -9.70 -13.27 -8.79
CA LEU A 306 -8.97 -13.95 -9.86
C LEU A 306 -9.85 -14.92 -10.66
N MET A 307 -10.94 -15.42 -10.08
CA MET A 307 -11.82 -16.43 -10.67
C MET A 307 -11.07 -17.71 -11.11
N VAL A 308 -10.17 -18.16 -10.25
CA VAL A 308 -9.35 -19.37 -10.44
C VAL A 308 -9.64 -20.39 -9.33
N THR A 309 -9.23 -21.63 -9.54
CA THR A 309 -9.39 -22.65 -8.50
C THR A 309 -8.40 -22.38 -7.36
N PRO A 310 -8.75 -22.72 -6.10
CA PRO A 310 -7.83 -22.65 -4.98
C PRO A 310 -6.54 -23.40 -5.23
N THR A 311 -6.61 -24.58 -5.84
CA THR A 311 -5.42 -25.37 -6.19
C THR A 311 -4.48 -24.65 -7.15
N ASN A 312 -5.01 -23.96 -8.15
CA ASN A 312 -4.17 -23.15 -9.04
C ASN A 312 -3.54 -21.99 -8.28
N PHE A 313 -4.33 -21.27 -7.48
CA PHE A 313 -3.81 -20.17 -6.67
C PHE A 313 -2.73 -20.62 -5.69
N THR A 314 -2.93 -21.75 -4.98
CA THR A 314 -1.89 -22.35 -4.11
C THR A 314 -0.61 -22.61 -4.88
N SER A 315 -0.70 -23.23 -6.05
CA SER A 315 0.49 -23.54 -6.87
C SER A 315 1.23 -22.28 -7.30
N TRP A 316 0.51 -21.22 -7.69
CA TRP A 316 1.12 -19.96 -8.13
C TRP A 316 1.70 -19.18 -6.95
N LEU A 317 0.98 -19.15 -5.83
CA LEU A 317 1.42 -18.53 -4.59
C LEU A 317 2.77 -19.11 -4.15
N LEU A 318 2.86 -20.43 -4.05
CA LEU A 318 4.08 -21.11 -3.63
C LEU A 318 5.22 -20.84 -4.62
N ALA A 319 5.00 -21.04 -5.92
CA ALA A 319 6.05 -20.90 -6.94
C ALA A 319 6.61 -19.46 -7.01
N GLU A 320 5.74 -18.46 -7.03
CA GLU A 320 6.16 -17.06 -7.17
C GLU A 320 6.81 -16.53 -5.90
N THR A 321 6.26 -16.84 -4.72
CA THR A 321 6.84 -16.37 -3.47
C THR A 321 8.11 -17.14 -3.10
N GLU A 322 8.22 -18.44 -3.39
CA GLU A 322 9.45 -19.22 -3.18
C GLU A 322 10.60 -18.65 -4.00
N ARG A 323 10.33 -18.26 -5.25
CA ARG A 323 11.32 -17.59 -6.09
C ARG A 323 11.82 -16.30 -5.45
N THR A 324 10.92 -15.43 -4.97
CA THR A 324 11.30 -14.18 -4.31
C THR A 324 12.11 -14.43 -3.04
N THR A 325 11.67 -15.36 -2.18
CA THR A 325 12.42 -15.77 -0.98
C THR A 325 13.83 -16.26 -1.34
N ASN A 326 13.98 -17.10 -2.37
CA ASN A 326 15.29 -17.60 -2.79
C ASN A 326 16.23 -16.50 -3.33
N LEU A 327 15.69 -15.41 -3.88
CA LEU A 327 16.48 -14.27 -4.37
C LEU A 327 16.86 -13.30 -3.24
N PHE A 328 16.02 -13.19 -2.21
CA PHE A 328 16.13 -12.19 -1.16
C PHE A 328 15.92 -12.79 0.24
N GLU A 329 16.57 -13.91 0.53
CA GLU A 329 16.35 -14.72 1.74
C GLU A 329 16.46 -13.93 3.05
N ASP A 330 17.34 -12.93 3.09
CA ASP A 330 17.55 -12.08 4.27
C ASP A 330 16.51 -10.96 4.42
N ARG A 331 15.70 -10.68 3.39
CA ARG A 331 14.81 -9.50 3.33
C ARG A 331 13.38 -9.80 2.90
N TYR A 332 13.07 -11.01 2.44
CA TYR A 332 11.73 -11.44 2.05
C TYR A 332 11.41 -12.79 2.71
N LYS A 333 10.39 -12.81 3.57
CA LYS A 333 9.95 -14.01 4.30
C LYS A 333 8.47 -14.25 4.10
N ARG A 334 8.07 -15.52 4.02
CA ARG A 334 6.67 -15.92 3.81
C ARG A 334 6.06 -16.43 5.09
N PHE A 335 4.75 -16.22 5.23
CA PHE A 335 3.90 -16.92 6.20
C PHE A 335 2.68 -17.46 5.47
N ILE A 336 2.69 -18.76 5.15
CA ILE A 336 1.68 -19.42 4.30
C ILE A 336 0.99 -20.54 5.09
N PRO A 337 -0.06 -20.20 5.86
CA PRO A 337 -0.92 -21.20 6.48
C PRO A 337 -1.76 -21.92 5.44
N ASN A 338 -2.00 -23.21 5.67
CA ASN A 338 -2.95 -23.95 4.86
C ASN A 338 -4.39 -23.55 5.21
N GLY A 339 -5.14 -23.08 4.22
CA GLY A 339 -6.54 -22.71 4.44
C GLY A 339 -7.07 -21.75 3.40
N ALA A 340 -8.38 -21.49 3.45
CA ALA A 340 -9.09 -20.63 2.52
C ALA A 340 -9.49 -19.27 3.13
N ALA A 341 -8.99 -18.98 4.34
CA ALA A 341 -9.26 -17.73 5.02
C ALA A 341 -8.58 -16.54 4.30
N HIS A 342 -9.00 -15.34 4.66
CA HIS A 342 -8.51 -14.11 4.08
C HIS A 342 -8.12 -13.13 5.18
N THR A 343 -6.91 -12.57 5.11
CA THR A 343 -6.34 -11.60 6.06
C THR A 343 -6.23 -12.10 7.51
N THR A 344 -5.44 -11.42 8.33
CA THR A 344 -5.19 -11.76 9.74
C THR A 344 -5.03 -10.54 10.66
N LEU A 345 -4.48 -9.42 10.18
CA LEU A 345 -3.95 -8.36 11.03
C LEU A 345 -4.99 -7.57 11.84
N LEU A 346 -6.25 -7.55 11.39
CA LEU A 346 -7.32 -6.75 12.01
C LEU A 346 -8.18 -7.55 13.00
N ARG A 347 -7.85 -8.82 13.26
CA ARG A 347 -8.68 -9.72 14.07
C ARG A 347 -7.83 -10.50 15.08
N GLU A 348 -8.28 -10.50 16.33
CA GLU A 348 -7.54 -11.13 17.44
C GLU A 348 -7.66 -12.65 17.46
N LEU A 349 -8.89 -13.18 17.27
CA LEU A 349 -9.18 -14.62 17.33
C LEU A 349 -9.94 -15.09 16.10
N SER A 350 -9.58 -16.26 15.59
CA SER A 350 -10.31 -16.93 14.51
C SER A 350 -11.70 -17.37 15.03
N GLU A 351 -12.79 -16.73 14.62
CA GLU A 351 -14.15 -17.25 14.90
C GLU A 351 -14.76 -17.83 13.62
N GLY A 352 -15.29 -19.05 13.73
CA GLY A 352 -16.06 -19.68 12.66
C GLY A 352 -17.45 -19.06 12.55
N GLY A 353 -17.82 -18.62 11.35
CA GLY A 353 -19.16 -18.20 10.98
C GLY A 353 -19.52 -18.65 9.57
N ASP A 354 -20.81 -18.67 9.26
CA ASP A 354 -21.29 -18.87 7.89
C ASP A 354 -20.99 -17.60 7.08
N GLY A 355 -19.88 -17.59 6.31
CA GLY A 355 -19.44 -16.42 5.54
C GLY A 355 -18.03 -16.57 4.98
N ILE A 356 -17.44 -15.44 4.53
CA ILE A 356 -16.01 -15.36 4.17
C ILE A 356 -15.20 -15.73 5.42
N GLN A 357 -14.33 -16.73 5.30
CA GLN A 357 -13.41 -17.08 6.38
C GLN A 357 -12.36 -15.99 6.50
N ILE A 358 -12.22 -15.40 7.68
CA ILE A 358 -11.21 -14.39 8.00
C ILE A 358 -10.26 -15.01 9.01
N GLY A 359 -8.96 -14.90 8.76
CA GLY A 359 -7.94 -15.35 9.70
C GLY A 359 -7.82 -14.39 10.88
N ALA A 360 -6.82 -14.63 11.72
CA ALA A 360 -6.56 -13.78 12.88
C ALA A 360 -5.10 -13.91 13.31
N LEU A 361 -4.70 -13.06 14.25
CA LEU A 361 -3.37 -13.02 14.84
C LEU A 361 -2.95 -14.35 15.51
N ASP A 362 -3.91 -15.20 15.89
CA ASP A 362 -3.68 -16.54 16.44
C ASP A 362 -3.52 -17.64 15.38
N THR A 363 -3.53 -17.31 14.08
CA THR A 363 -3.26 -18.27 13.01
C THR A 363 -1.81 -18.77 13.11
N GLU A 364 -1.58 -20.07 13.02
CA GLU A 364 -0.24 -20.66 13.23
C GLU A 364 0.27 -21.40 11.99
N VAL A 365 1.60 -21.36 11.81
CA VAL A 365 2.37 -22.28 10.96
C VAL A 365 3.51 -22.83 11.81
N ALA A 366 3.68 -24.16 11.83
CA ALA A 366 4.70 -24.83 12.63
C ALA A 366 4.74 -24.43 14.12
N GLY A 367 3.58 -24.06 14.69
CA GLY A 367 3.45 -23.62 16.09
C GLY A 367 3.91 -22.19 16.37
N VAL A 368 4.18 -21.39 15.33
CA VAL A 368 4.43 -19.96 15.42
C VAL A 368 3.18 -19.22 14.96
N SER A 369 2.62 -18.37 15.82
CA SER A 369 1.45 -17.56 15.47
C SER A 369 1.83 -16.38 14.56
N VAL A 370 0.85 -15.83 13.86
CA VAL A 370 1.03 -14.58 13.09
C VAL A 370 1.50 -13.45 13.99
N LEU A 371 0.97 -13.33 15.22
CA LEU A 371 1.42 -12.31 16.16
C LEU A 371 2.88 -12.49 16.57
N ASP A 372 3.31 -13.72 16.84
CA ASP A 372 4.70 -14.01 17.21
C ASP A 372 5.65 -13.73 16.02
N TRP A 373 5.26 -14.14 14.81
CA TRP A 373 6.04 -13.90 13.60
C TRP A 373 6.12 -12.41 13.22
N PHE A 374 5.01 -11.68 13.37
CA PHE A 374 4.95 -10.23 13.22
C PHE A 374 5.86 -9.54 14.24
N THR A 375 5.76 -9.92 15.52
CA THR A 375 6.63 -9.41 16.59
C THR A 375 8.10 -9.69 16.28
N ALA A 376 8.42 -10.88 15.77
CA ALA A 376 9.78 -11.23 15.40
C ALA A 376 10.34 -10.34 14.26
N MET A 377 9.50 -9.95 13.28
CA MET A 377 9.86 -9.00 12.23
C MET A 377 10.15 -7.61 12.81
N ILE A 378 9.24 -7.12 13.68
CA ILE A 378 9.41 -5.82 14.34
C ILE A 378 10.69 -5.83 15.19
N ASP A 379 10.95 -6.87 15.96
CA ASP A 379 12.13 -6.93 16.83
C ASP A 379 13.43 -7.29 16.08
N GLY A 380 13.35 -7.68 14.80
CA GLY A 380 14.51 -8.09 14.00
C GLY A 380 15.18 -9.37 14.51
N THR A 381 14.39 -10.34 14.96
CA THR A 381 14.91 -11.60 15.53
C THR A 381 14.94 -12.73 14.50
N GLU A 382 15.72 -13.78 14.79
CA GLU A 382 15.79 -14.99 13.95
C GLU A 382 14.46 -15.76 13.85
N ALA A 383 13.46 -15.42 14.68
CA ALA A 383 12.12 -16.03 14.59
C ALA A 383 11.29 -15.47 13.41
N TRP A 384 11.74 -14.39 12.76
CA TRP A 384 11.22 -13.95 11.48
C TRP A 384 11.81 -14.82 10.37
N ASP A 385 11.27 -16.03 10.25
CA ASP A 385 11.73 -17.05 9.31
C ASP A 385 10.70 -17.31 8.20
N ASP A 386 11.09 -18.06 7.19
CA ASP A 386 10.20 -18.48 6.10
C ASP A 386 9.33 -19.66 6.56
N LEU A 387 8.03 -19.41 6.74
CA LEU A 387 7.09 -20.36 7.32
C LEU A 387 6.00 -20.73 6.31
N VAL A 388 6.08 -21.95 5.77
CA VAL A 388 5.06 -22.54 4.89
C VAL A 388 4.52 -23.81 5.56
N ASP A 389 3.20 -24.01 5.56
CA ASP A 389 2.58 -25.21 6.13
C ASP A 389 3.12 -26.49 5.46
N GLU A 390 3.62 -27.44 6.24
CA GLU A 390 4.23 -28.70 5.76
C GLU A 390 3.29 -29.51 4.85
N GLY A 391 1.97 -29.31 4.96
CA GLY A 391 0.99 -29.97 4.10
C GLY A 391 0.93 -29.43 2.67
N LEU A 392 1.67 -28.36 2.37
CA LEU A 392 1.73 -27.71 1.06
C LEU A 392 3.02 -28.03 0.28
N GLU A 393 4.04 -28.57 0.94
CA GLU A 393 5.36 -28.91 0.37
C GLU A 393 5.40 -30.25 -0.38
#